data_AF-I4GXD7-F1
#
_entry.id   AF-I4GXD7-F1
#
_cell.length_a   1.000
_cell.length_b   1.000
_cell.length_c   1.000
_cell.angle_alpha   90.00
_cell.angle_beta   90.00
_cell.angle_gamma   90.00
#
_symmetry.space_group_name_H-M   'P 1'
#
loop_
_entity.id
_entity.type
_entity.pdbx_description
1 polymer ?
#
loop_
_entity_poly.entity_id
_entity_poly.type
_entity_poly.pdbx_seq_one_letter_code
_entity_poly.pdbx_strand_id
1 'polypeptide(L)'
;MYLLKEKLQHISTITHEGKIVVFATDAEGKISYTVKQDGFEDSYLNTPADQRTGWENWQTLEFPDEADDQSVVEKEKAELTHQQNPSQYLLKSLYKTENITAVAPVQVIAALEHIYVFRQSKSNTLLVDRFILDGMTNKLNRKLEVRFKRSKQKHEPTKNIQRGSSGLIDIDTLDFRDANGSFFYEPTTELSLVNNLHKGWFSVVLVPTIENDVYRWHIFAYNSQTKKVELTTICASEAGLFDVQDYTVFEESKDSLVPRRIPGVIKRTLEINGVTVTNGLSATKYDLQQAQQTQSGEEQLLDLLHKSENKR
;
A
#
# COMPACT_ATOMS: atom_id res chain seq x y z
N MET A 1 -25.39 4.42 18.63
CA MET A 1 -24.35 4.43 17.57
C MET A 1 -23.04 4.05 18.25
N TYR A 2 -22.50 2.86 17.99
CA TYR A 2 -21.42 2.28 18.80
C TYR A 2 -20.01 2.81 18.47
N LEU A 3 -19.87 3.53 17.35
CA LEU A 3 -18.61 4.12 16.91
C LEU A 3 -18.68 5.65 17.08
N LEU A 4 -18.47 6.14 18.31
CA LEU A 4 -18.38 7.57 18.58
C LEU A 4 -16.90 7.98 18.56
N LYS A 5 -16.51 8.77 17.55
CA LYS A 5 -15.27 9.54 17.57
C LYS A 5 -15.59 10.95 17.07
N GLU A 6 -15.22 11.95 17.85
CA GLU A 6 -15.47 13.34 17.47
C GLU A 6 -14.58 13.75 16.29
N LYS A 7 -15.08 14.64 15.43
CA LYS A 7 -14.33 15.31 14.35
C LYS A 7 -13.83 14.42 13.20
N LEU A 8 -14.45 13.24 12.98
CA LEU A 8 -14.17 12.43 11.79
C LEU A 8 -14.57 13.16 10.50
N GLN A 9 -13.68 13.19 9.51
CA GLN A 9 -13.93 13.79 8.19
C GLN A 9 -14.18 12.73 7.13
N HIS A 10 -13.44 11.63 7.19
CA HIS A 10 -13.47 10.57 6.18
C HIS A 10 -13.44 9.19 6.84
N ILE A 11 -14.12 8.23 6.21
CA ILE A 11 -14.17 6.84 6.66
C ILE A 11 -13.85 5.94 5.47
N SER A 12 -13.06 4.90 5.73
CA SER A 12 -12.78 3.82 4.80
C SER A 12 -12.93 2.48 5.52
N THR A 13 -13.26 1.41 4.80
CA THR A 13 -13.46 0.09 5.40
C THR A 13 -12.85 -0.97 4.50
N ILE A 14 -12.27 -2.00 5.11
CA ILE A 14 -11.71 -3.14 4.39
C ILE A 14 -12.03 -4.43 5.15
N THR A 15 -12.12 -5.53 4.40
CA THR A 15 -12.12 -6.87 4.97
C THR A 15 -10.74 -7.49 4.77
N HIS A 16 -10.16 -8.06 5.82
CA HIS A 16 -8.85 -8.73 5.78
C HIS A 16 -8.88 -9.92 6.75
N GLU A 17 -8.50 -11.10 6.27
CA GLU A 17 -8.47 -12.34 7.08
C GLU A 17 -9.79 -12.62 7.83
N GLY A 18 -10.94 -12.34 7.18
CA GLY A 18 -12.27 -12.51 7.78
C GLY A 18 -12.70 -11.41 8.75
N LYS A 19 -11.81 -10.46 9.07
CA LYS A 19 -12.08 -9.31 9.95
C LYS A 19 -12.49 -8.08 9.16
N ILE A 20 -13.36 -7.27 9.76
CA ILE A 20 -13.73 -5.95 9.25
C ILE A 20 -12.92 -4.89 10.00
N VAL A 21 -12.18 -4.07 9.24
CA VAL A 21 -11.40 -2.96 9.79
C VAL A 21 -11.95 -1.65 9.23
N VAL A 22 -12.28 -0.72 10.12
CA VAL A 22 -12.76 0.62 9.77
C VAL A 22 -11.65 1.61 10.08
N PHE A 23 -11.31 2.46 9.11
CA PHE A 23 -10.35 3.55 9.23
C PHE A 23 -11.09 4.88 9.20
N ALA A 24 -10.57 5.86 9.92
CA ALA A 24 -11.10 7.21 9.88
C ALA A 24 -9.99 8.26 9.95
N THR A 25 -10.10 9.27 9.10
CA THR A 25 -9.23 10.46 9.09
C THR A 25 -9.98 11.61 9.78
N ASP A 26 -9.35 12.26 10.75
CA ASP A 26 -9.90 13.44 11.42
C ASP A 26 -9.52 14.78 10.75
N ALA A 27 -9.96 15.89 11.36
CA ALA A 27 -9.77 17.24 10.84
C ALA A 27 -8.29 17.69 10.83
N GLU A 28 -7.41 16.98 11.52
CA GLU A 28 -5.97 17.24 11.58
C GLU A 28 -5.17 16.31 10.65
N GLY A 29 -5.83 15.34 10.01
CA GLY A 29 -5.21 14.36 9.12
C GLY A 29 -4.69 13.12 9.85
N LYS A 30 -5.00 12.98 11.15
CA LYS A 30 -4.62 11.80 11.92
C LYS A 30 -5.58 10.66 11.61
N ILE A 31 -4.99 9.48 11.41
CA ILE A 31 -5.73 8.27 11.05
C ILE A 31 -5.90 7.42 12.31
N SER A 32 -7.11 6.93 12.51
CA SER A 32 -7.42 5.94 13.53
C SER A 32 -8.20 4.80 12.93
N TYR A 33 -8.21 3.67 13.61
CA TYR A 33 -8.93 2.49 13.17
C TYR A 33 -9.64 1.81 14.34
N THR A 34 -10.60 0.97 14.00
CA THR A 34 -11.26 0.02 14.89
C THR A 34 -11.50 -1.27 14.11
N VAL A 35 -11.52 -2.39 14.82
CA VAL A 35 -11.68 -3.73 14.26
C VAL A 35 -12.93 -4.35 14.87
N LYS A 36 -13.72 -5.02 14.05
CA LYS A 36 -14.85 -5.81 14.54
C LYS A 36 -14.32 -7.01 15.33
N GLN A 37 -14.89 -7.25 16.51
CA GLN A 37 -14.56 -8.42 17.32
C GLN A 37 -15.31 -9.65 16.80
N ASP A 38 -14.60 -10.76 16.67
CA ASP A 38 -15.17 -12.04 16.21
C ASP A 38 -15.33 -13.06 17.36
N GLY A 39 -14.85 -12.70 18.56
CA GLY A 39 -15.15 -13.42 19.80
C GLY A 39 -13.99 -14.25 20.35
N PHE A 40 -12.83 -14.19 19.71
CA PHE A 40 -11.64 -14.98 20.05
C PHE A 40 -10.48 -14.13 20.60
N GLU A 41 -10.64 -12.81 20.57
CA GLU A 41 -9.60 -11.86 20.92
C GLU A 41 -9.51 -11.63 22.43
N ASP A 42 -8.32 -11.29 22.92
CA ASP A 42 -8.08 -11.06 24.35
C ASP A 42 -9.01 -9.97 24.92
N SER A 43 -9.27 -8.93 24.14
CA SER A 43 -10.19 -7.84 24.48
C SER A 43 -11.62 -8.37 24.70
N TYR A 44 -12.09 -9.29 23.85
CA TYR A 44 -13.44 -9.85 23.93
C TYR A 44 -13.56 -10.87 25.06
N LEU A 45 -12.59 -11.78 25.17
CA LEU A 45 -12.59 -12.84 26.18
C LEU A 45 -12.51 -12.30 27.61
N ASN A 46 -11.78 -11.19 27.80
CA ASN A 46 -11.63 -10.54 29.10
C ASN A 46 -12.70 -9.47 29.40
N THR A 47 -13.61 -9.18 28.46
CA THR A 47 -14.73 -8.24 28.66
C THR A 47 -16.02 -8.99 29.05
N PRO A 48 -16.70 -8.60 30.15
CA PRO A 48 -18.00 -9.16 30.54
C PRO A 48 -19.04 -9.09 29.42
N ALA A 49 -19.91 -10.10 29.32
CA ALA A 49 -20.82 -10.27 28.18
C ALA A 49 -21.77 -9.08 27.95
N ASP A 50 -22.21 -8.42 29.01
CA ASP A 50 -23.08 -7.24 29.02
C ASP A 50 -22.35 -5.94 28.60
N GLN A 51 -21.02 -5.94 28.56
CA GLN A 51 -20.18 -4.80 28.19
C GLN A 51 -19.58 -4.91 26.79
N ARG A 52 -19.78 -6.04 26.10
CA ARG A 52 -19.26 -6.28 24.75
C ARG A 52 -20.00 -5.42 23.72
N THR A 53 -19.24 -4.62 22.99
CA THR A 53 -19.75 -3.77 21.89
C THR A 53 -19.71 -4.47 20.54
N GLY A 54 -18.92 -5.55 20.41
CA GLY A 54 -18.60 -6.21 19.15
C GLY A 54 -17.53 -5.48 18.33
N TRP A 55 -16.87 -4.48 18.91
CA TRP A 55 -15.85 -3.65 18.25
C TRP A 55 -14.74 -3.28 19.23
N GLU A 56 -13.52 -3.20 18.72
CA GLU A 56 -12.43 -2.59 19.46
C GLU A 56 -12.66 -1.09 19.68
N ASN A 57 -12.07 -0.55 20.74
CA ASN A 57 -11.96 0.91 20.87
C ASN A 57 -11.14 1.49 19.71
N TRP A 58 -11.40 2.75 19.37
CA TRP A 58 -10.60 3.46 18.37
C TRP A 58 -9.13 3.53 18.79
N GLN A 59 -8.24 3.07 17.92
CA GLN A 59 -6.80 3.11 18.09
C GLN A 59 -6.19 4.09 17.09
N THR A 60 -5.13 4.80 17.48
CA THR A 60 -4.36 5.61 16.53
C THR A 60 -3.55 4.67 15.62
N LEU A 61 -3.57 4.93 14.32
CA LEU A 61 -2.69 4.22 13.39
C LEU A 61 -1.29 4.84 13.48
N GLU A 62 -0.31 4.03 13.85
CA GLU A 62 1.08 4.47 14.05
C GLU A 62 1.80 4.59 12.69
N PHE A 63 2.47 5.72 12.46
CA PHE A 63 3.29 5.99 11.27
C PHE A 63 4.75 6.25 11.67
N PRO A 64 5.71 6.11 10.74
CA PRO A 64 7.14 6.39 10.99
C PRO A 64 7.42 7.75 11.65
N ASP A 65 8.28 7.72 12.68
CA ASP A 65 8.94 8.89 13.28
C ASP A 65 10.35 8.50 13.76
N GLU A 66 11.14 7.95 12.84
CA GLU A 66 12.51 7.51 13.06
C GLU A 66 13.53 8.39 12.32
N ALA A 67 14.81 8.23 12.65
CA ALA A 67 15.89 8.80 11.85
C ALA A 67 15.98 8.12 10.48
N ASP A 68 16.37 8.89 9.47
CA ASP A 68 16.57 8.37 8.12
C ASP A 68 17.66 7.29 8.09
N ASP A 69 17.44 6.25 7.30
CA ASP A 69 18.48 5.29 6.94
C ASP A 69 19.29 5.84 5.76
N GLN A 70 20.50 6.32 6.05
CA GLN A 70 21.35 6.94 5.05
C GLN A 70 21.73 5.99 3.90
N SER A 71 21.85 4.69 4.16
CA SER A 71 22.15 3.69 3.13
C SER A 71 21.00 3.55 2.12
N VAL A 72 19.76 3.69 2.60
CA VAL A 72 18.56 3.71 1.75
C VAL A 72 18.50 5.01 0.96
N VAL A 73 18.68 6.16 1.63
CA VAL A 73 18.66 7.47 0.97
C VAL A 73 19.67 7.55 -0.18
N GLU A 74 20.88 7.06 0.02
CA GLU A 74 21.93 7.06 -1.00
C GLU A 74 21.59 6.15 -2.18
N LYS A 75 21.09 4.95 -1.90
CA LYS A 75 20.68 4.00 -2.93
C LYS A 75 19.50 4.51 -3.74
N GLU A 76 18.44 4.99 -3.09
CA GLU A 76 17.26 5.53 -3.76
C GLU A 76 17.61 6.77 -4.60
N LYS A 77 18.51 7.63 -4.12
CA LYS A 77 18.98 8.76 -4.91
C LYS A 77 19.67 8.32 -6.20
N ALA A 78 20.45 7.24 -6.15
CA ALA A 78 21.17 6.70 -7.30
C ALA A 78 20.26 5.95 -8.28
N GLU A 79 19.28 5.20 -7.78
CA GLU A 79 18.51 4.24 -8.58
C GLU A 79 17.09 4.70 -8.92
N LEU A 80 16.49 5.57 -8.09
CA LEU A 80 15.05 5.89 -8.10
C LEU A 80 14.78 7.37 -8.35
N THR A 81 15.71 8.07 -9.00
CA THR A 81 15.55 9.46 -9.44
C THR A 81 15.57 9.57 -10.96
N HIS A 82 15.03 10.68 -11.48
CA HIS A 82 15.14 10.98 -12.90
C HIS A 82 16.60 11.24 -13.26
N GLN A 83 17.14 10.53 -14.26
CA GLN A 83 18.55 10.65 -14.67
C GLN A 83 18.97 12.08 -14.99
N GLN A 84 18.08 12.86 -15.62
CA GLN A 84 18.34 14.26 -15.98
C GLN A 84 18.07 15.24 -14.82
N ASN A 85 17.37 14.80 -13.77
CA ASN A 85 17.08 15.62 -12.60
C ASN A 85 17.06 14.75 -11.33
N PRO A 86 18.23 14.48 -10.72
CA PRO A 86 18.35 13.62 -9.54
C PRO A 86 17.68 14.18 -8.26
N SER A 87 17.13 15.40 -8.32
CA SER A 87 16.28 15.94 -7.24
C SER A 87 14.82 15.48 -7.36
N GLN A 88 14.42 14.90 -8.50
CA GLN A 88 13.10 14.40 -8.74
C GLN A 88 13.09 12.87 -8.58
N TYR A 89 12.48 12.40 -7.49
CA TYR A 89 12.32 10.98 -7.21
C TYR A 89 11.15 10.39 -8.02
N LEU A 90 11.25 9.11 -8.35
CA LEU A 90 10.15 8.27 -8.80
C LEU A 90 9.39 7.75 -7.58
N LEU A 91 10.14 7.20 -6.62
CA LEU A 91 9.67 6.78 -5.30
C LEU A 91 10.76 7.05 -4.25
N LYS A 92 10.36 7.17 -2.98
CA LYS A 92 11.27 7.44 -1.87
C LYS A 92 10.77 6.83 -0.56
N SER A 93 11.68 6.33 0.27
CA SER A 93 11.41 5.95 1.66
C SER A 93 11.42 7.17 2.59
N LEU A 94 10.38 7.32 3.40
CA LEU A 94 10.24 8.39 4.39
C LEU A 94 10.12 7.80 5.80
N TYR A 95 11.05 8.19 6.68
CA TYR A 95 11.10 7.71 8.07
C TYR A 95 10.39 8.63 9.06
N LYS A 96 9.93 9.80 8.64
CA LYS A 96 9.18 10.76 9.48
C LYS A 96 7.91 11.22 8.78
N THR A 97 6.80 10.52 9.01
CA THR A 97 5.55 10.75 8.29
C THR A 97 4.31 10.84 9.18
N GLU A 98 4.48 10.78 10.50
CA GLU A 98 3.39 10.92 11.49
C GLU A 98 2.51 12.16 11.23
N ASN A 99 3.13 13.28 10.85
CA ASN A 99 2.47 14.58 10.75
C ASN A 99 2.33 15.13 9.32
N ILE A 100 2.53 14.30 8.29
CA ILE A 100 2.52 14.75 6.88
C ILE A 100 1.28 14.31 6.08
N THR A 101 0.34 13.59 6.68
CA THR A 101 -0.94 13.21 6.06
C THR A 101 -1.82 14.43 5.83
N ALA A 102 -2.45 14.54 4.66
CA ALA A 102 -3.46 15.54 4.38
C ALA A 102 -4.84 15.13 4.95
N VAL A 103 -5.69 16.11 5.22
CA VAL A 103 -7.10 15.87 5.57
C VAL A 103 -7.85 15.46 4.31
N ALA A 104 -7.86 14.15 4.03
CA ALA A 104 -8.45 13.56 2.84
C ALA A 104 -8.85 12.09 3.09
N PRO A 105 -9.73 11.50 2.26
CA PRO A 105 -9.99 10.06 2.30
C PRO A 105 -8.71 9.26 2.05
N VAL A 106 -8.60 8.12 2.75
CA VAL A 106 -7.56 7.11 2.50
C VAL A 106 -8.14 5.98 1.66
N GLN A 107 -7.32 5.35 0.81
CA GLN A 107 -7.68 4.09 0.17
C GLN A 107 -6.97 2.97 0.91
N VAL A 108 -7.73 1.96 1.31
CA VAL A 108 -7.20 0.81 2.06
C VAL A 108 -7.39 -0.44 1.24
N ILE A 109 -6.31 -1.18 1.00
CA ILE A 109 -6.31 -2.40 0.18
C ILE A 109 -5.77 -3.55 1.02
N ALA A 110 -6.55 -4.63 1.11
CA ALA A 110 -6.06 -5.91 1.63
C ALA A 110 -5.56 -6.75 0.45
N ALA A 111 -4.26 -6.99 0.38
CA ALA A 111 -3.63 -7.78 -0.67
C ALA A 111 -2.28 -8.30 -0.19
N LEU A 112 -1.77 -9.36 -0.84
CA LEU A 112 -0.40 -9.85 -0.61
C LEU A 112 -0.07 -10.01 0.89
N GLU A 113 -1.00 -10.54 1.69
CA GLU A 113 -0.87 -10.74 3.16
C GLU A 113 -0.77 -9.47 4.02
N HIS A 114 -1.03 -8.28 3.45
CA HIS A 114 -0.93 -7.02 4.17
C HIS A 114 -2.19 -6.15 3.98
N ILE A 115 -2.35 -5.21 4.90
CA ILE A 115 -3.22 -4.04 4.71
C ILE A 115 -2.35 -2.87 4.28
N TYR A 116 -2.58 -2.37 3.06
CA TYR A 116 -1.96 -1.18 2.51
C TYR A 116 -2.85 0.02 2.80
N VAL A 117 -2.27 1.08 3.38
CA VAL A 117 -2.95 2.35 3.60
C VAL A 117 -2.33 3.38 2.66
N PHE A 118 -3.06 3.72 1.60
CA PHE A 118 -2.71 4.78 0.67
C PHE A 118 -3.33 6.09 1.14
N ARG A 119 -2.50 7.13 1.29
CA ARG A 119 -2.91 8.44 1.81
C ARG A 119 -2.25 9.57 1.02
N GLN A 120 -2.97 10.68 0.87
CA GLN A 120 -2.39 11.90 0.30
C GLN A 120 -1.50 12.59 1.33
N SER A 121 -0.30 13.01 0.93
CA SER A 121 0.55 13.88 1.73
C SER A 121 0.11 15.34 1.68
N LYS A 122 0.57 16.16 2.63
CA LYS A 122 0.40 17.63 2.62
C LYS A 122 1.08 18.30 1.42
N SER A 123 2.05 17.65 0.78
CA SER A 123 2.68 18.08 -0.48
C SER A 123 1.97 17.53 -1.74
N ASN A 124 0.79 16.90 -1.58
CA ASN A 124 -0.04 16.37 -2.66
C ASN A 124 0.61 15.22 -3.46
N THR A 125 1.46 14.43 -2.81
CA THR A 125 2.00 13.15 -3.29
C THR A 125 1.26 11.98 -2.66
N LEU A 126 1.41 10.77 -3.21
CA LEU A 126 0.82 9.55 -2.68
C LEU A 126 1.79 8.85 -1.72
N LEU A 127 1.34 8.57 -0.50
CA LEU A 127 2.06 7.83 0.53
C LEU A 127 1.43 6.46 0.72
N VAL A 128 2.25 5.45 1.02
CA VAL A 128 1.83 4.07 1.23
C VAL A 128 2.54 3.49 2.44
N ASP A 129 1.75 2.92 3.34
CA ASP A 129 2.22 2.22 4.53
C ASP A 129 1.60 0.82 4.58
N ARG A 130 2.33 -0.16 5.13
CA ARG A 130 1.88 -1.55 5.24
C ARG A 130 1.74 -1.99 6.68
N PHE A 131 0.65 -2.68 6.95
CA PHE A 131 0.30 -3.18 8.27
C PHE A 131 -0.05 -4.66 8.21
N ILE A 132 0.27 -5.35 9.30
CA ILE A 132 -0.18 -6.71 9.60
C ILE A 132 -1.22 -6.59 10.71
N LEU A 133 -2.38 -7.20 10.51
CA LEU A 133 -3.40 -7.30 11.55
C LEU A 133 -3.06 -8.48 12.47
N ASP A 134 -2.82 -8.21 13.74
CA ASP A 134 -2.69 -9.26 14.74
C ASP A 134 -4.09 -9.79 15.10
N GLY A 135 -4.38 -11.04 14.73
CA GLY A 135 -5.67 -11.67 14.96
C GLY A 135 -6.04 -11.88 16.43
N MET A 136 -5.06 -11.91 17.34
CA MET A 136 -5.30 -12.11 18.78
C MET A 136 -5.59 -10.80 19.51
N THR A 137 -4.88 -9.73 19.13
CA THR A 137 -4.98 -8.42 19.77
C THR A 137 -5.82 -7.41 18.99
N ASN A 138 -6.20 -7.73 17.75
CA ASN A 138 -6.82 -6.81 16.79
C ASN A 138 -6.02 -5.51 16.56
N LYS A 139 -4.69 -5.56 16.76
CA LYS A 139 -3.80 -4.43 16.53
C LYS A 139 -3.23 -4.46 15.11
N LEU A 140 -3.27 -3.32 14.42
CA LEU A 140 -2.49 -3.10 13.20
C LEU A 140 -1.06 -2.75 13.57
N ASN A 141 -0.14 -3.68 13.31
CA ASN A 141 1.29 -3.49 13.52
C ASN A 141 1.95 -3.06 12.21
N ARG A 142 2.83 -2.06 12.28
CA ARG A 142 3.68 -1.68 11.14
C ARG A 142 4.49 -2.90 10.70
N LYS A 143 4.64 -3.07 9.38
CA LYS A 143 5.45 -4.16 8.83
C LYS A 143 6.90 -4.02 9.30
N LEU A 144 7.47 -5.13 9.79
CA LEU A 144 8.89 -5.21 10.13
C LEU A 144 9.75 -5.34 8.88
N GLU A 145 10.94 -4.76 8.92
CA GLU A 145 11.99 -4.95 7.92
C GLU A 145 13.29 -5.47 8.52
N VAL A 146 14.16 -5.96 7.65
CA VAL A 146 15.47 -6.49 8.04
C VAL A 146 16.54 -5.44 7.76
N ARG A 147 17.40 -5.18 8.76
CA ARG A 147 18.55 -4.28 8.65
C ARG A 147 19.76 -4.87 9.39
N PHE A 148 20.92 -4.29 9.16
CA PHE A 148 22.12 -4.57 9.93
C PHE A 148 21.95 -4.09 11.38
N LYS A 149 22.13 -4.99 12.36
CA LYS A 149 21.79 -4.77 13.77
C LYS A 149 22.51 -3.59 14.41
N ARG A 150 23.80 -3.43 14.12
CA ARG A 150 24.69 -2.46 14.76
C ARG A 150 24.69 -1.13 14.02
N SER A 151 24.82 -1.15 12.69
CA SER A 151 24.75 0.08 11.87
C SER A 151 23.35 0.66 11.81
N LYS A 152 22.31 -0.18 12.00
CA LYS A 152 20.89 0.15 11.81
C LYS A 152 20.54 0.53 10.37
N GLN A 153 21.42 0.16 9.43
CA GLN A 153 21.29 0.44 8.00
C GLN A 153 20.80 -0.78 7.24
N LYS A 154 19.99 -0.57 6.21
CA LYS A 154 19.40 -1.63 5.38
C LYS A 154 20.40 -2.25 4.41
N HIS A 155 21.32 -1.45 3.87
CA HIS A 155 22.18 -1.88 2.75
C HIS A 155 23.66 -1.99 3.11
N GLU A 156 24.11 -1.37 4.20
CA GLU A 156 25.53 -1.29 4.54
C GLU A 156 25.80 -1.76 5.98
N PRO A 157 26.69 -2.74 6.20
CA PRO A 157 27.10 -3.14 7.53
C PRO A 157 28.05 -2.11 8.15
N THR A 158 28.25 -2.21 9.46
CA THR A 158 29.33 -1.47 10.14
C THR A 158 30.69 -1.82 9.54
N LYS A 159 31.52 -0.79 9.25
CA LYS A 159 32.85 -0.95 8.62
C LYS A 159 33.95 -1.53 9.53
N ASN A 160 33.66 -1.72 10.82
CA ASN A 160 34.64 -2.08 11.84
C ASN A 160 34.72 -3.60 12.10
N ILE A 161 34.61 -4.42 11.05
CA ILE A 161 34.78 -5.88 11.18
C ILE A 161 36.27 -6.16 11.36
N GLN A 162 36.64 -6.82 12.47
CA GLN A 162 38.03 -7.17 12.77
C GLN A 162 38.23 -8.69 12.72
N ARG A 163 39.47 -9.14 12.52
CA ARG A 163 39.82 -10.56 12.56
C ARG A 163 40.47 -10.88 13.90
N GLY A 164 39.74 -11.60 14.76
CA GLY A 164 40.24 -12.13 16.03
C GLY A 164 40.92 -13.49 15.89
N SER A 165 41.42 -14.01 17.00
CA SER A 165 42.15 -15.30 17.08
C SER A 165 41.29 -16.53 16.74
N SER A 166 39.96 -16.43 16.84
CA SER A 166 39.00 -17.52 16.58
C SER A 166 38.02 -17.24 15.42
N GLY A 167 38.15 -16.11 14.71
CA GLY A 167 37.24 -15.74 13.63
C GLY A 167 37.06 -14.23 13.47
N LEU A 168 36.06 -13.83 12.68
CA LEU A 168 35.66 -12.43 12.58
C LEU A 168 34.98 -12.00 13.89
N ILE A 169 35.40 -10.86 14.43
CA ILE A 169 34.78 -10.19 15.58
C ILE A 169 34.12 -8.90 15.09
N ASP A 170 33.13 -8.42 15.86
CA ASP A 170 32.34 -7.23 15.52
C ASP A 170 31.57 -7.30 14.21
N ILE A 171 31.12 -8.51 13.86
CA ILE A 171 30.25 -8.74 12.70
C ILE A 171 28.91 -8.02 12.91
N ASP A 172 28.51 -7.27 11.90
CA ASP A 172 27.18 -6.69 11.80
C ASP A 172 26.28 -7.62 10.99
N THR A 173 25.35 -8.29 11.66
CA THR A 173 24.45 -9.26 11.02
C THR A 173 23.09 -8.64 10.72
N LEU A 174 22.33 -9.27 9.84
CA LEU A 174 20.96 -8.87 9.52
C LEU A 174 19.97 -9.42 10.55
N ASP A 175 19.01 -8.59 10.97
CA ASP A 175 17.94 -8.96 11.91
C ASP A 175 16.78 -7.96 11.76
N PHE A 176 15.62 -8.29 12.33
CA PHE A 176 14.47 -7.37 12.46
C PHE A 176 14.52 -6.56 13.77
N ARG A 177 15.57 -6.76 14.59
CA ARG A 177 15.86 -5.98 15.80
C ARG A 177 17.26 -5.41 15.79
N ASP A 178 17.42 -4.21 16.33
CA ASP A 178 18.73 -3.61 16.57
C ASP A 178 19.49 -4.29 17.73
N ALA A 179 20.73 -3.85 17.97
CA ALA A 179 21.56 -4.36 19.07
C ALA A 179 20.95 -4.15 20.48
N ASN A 180 19.99 -3.25 20.63
CA ASN A 180 19.27 -2.98 21.88
C ASN A 180 17.95 -3.75 21.98
N GLY A 181 17.58 -4.53 20.97
CA GLY A 181 16.33 -5.31 20.92
C GLY A 181 15.13 -4.55 20.34
N SER A 182 15.29 -3.29 19.93
CA SER A 182 14.24 -2.48 19.31
C SER A 182 13.97 -2.95 17.89
N PHE A 183 12.71 -3.02 17.49
CA PHE A 183 12.32 -3.46 16.15
C PHE A 183 12.70 -2.46 15.06
N PHE A 184 13.04 -2.98 13.88
CA PHE A 184 13.07 -2.21 12.64
C PHE A 184 11.73 -2.32 11.92
N TYR A 185 11.12 -1.18 11.68
CA TYR A 185 9.87 -1.08 10.93
C TYR A 185 10.13 -0.49 9.55
N GLU A 186 9.30 -0.90 8.57
CA GLU A 186 9.32 -0.30 7.25
C GLU A 186 9.04 1.21 7.31
N PRO A 187 9.74 2.00 6.47
CA PRO A 187 9.37 3.39 6.23
C PRO A 187 8.08 3.49 5.41
N THR A 188 7.49 4.69 5.41
CA THR A 188 6.45 5.04 4.44
C THR A 188 7.07 5.11 3.06
N THR A 189 6.45 4.49 2.06
CA THR A 189 6.84 4.68 0.66
C THR A 189 6.08 5.88 0.08
N GLU A 190 6.79 6.92 -0.35
CA GLU A 190 6.25 7.99 -1.17
C GLU A 190 6.37 7.63 -2.66
N LEU A 191 5.24 7.61 -3.36
CA LEU A 191 5.19 7.49 -4.82
C LEU A 191 5.17 8.90 -5.44
N SER A 192 6.33 9.55 -5.50
CA SER A 192 6.48 10.92 -5.99
C SER A 192 6.03 11.11 -7.46
N LEU A 193 6.01 10.01 -8.23
CA LEU A 193 5.48 9.97 -9.59
C LEU A 193 3.94 10.14 -9.67
N VAL A 194 3.22 9.93 -8.56
CA VAL A 194 1.79 10.26 -8.39
C VAL A 194 1.72 11.52 -7.53
N ASN A 195 1.60 12.67 -8.19
CA ASN A 195 1.66 13.98 -7.55
C ASN A 195 0.47 14.86 -7.95
N ASN A 196 0.43 16.07 -7.38
CA ASN A 196 -0.64 17.03 -7.60
C ASN A 196 -2.03 16.49 -7.24
N LEU A 197 -2.10 15.55 -6.30
CA LEU A 197 -3.34 14.95 -5.84
C LEU A 197 -4.33 15.99 -5.34
N HIS A 198 -5.60 15.78 -5.64
CA HIS A 198 -6.69 16.65 -5.20
C HIS A 198 -7.54 15.98 -4.13
N LYS A 199 -7.46 16.40 -2.86
CA LYS A 199 -8.43 16.02 -1.81
C LYS A 199 -8.71 14.51 -1.71
N GLY A 200 -7.70 13.67 -1.88
CA GLY A 200 -7.82 12.21 -1.86
C GLY A 200 -8.55 11.61 -3.06
N TRP A 201 -8.64 12.32 -4.18
CA TRP A 201 -9.27 11.85 -5.41
C TRP A 201 -8.33 10.89 -6.15
N PHE A 202 -8.12 9.74 -5.55
CA PHE A 202 -7.42 8.61 -6.14
C PHE A 202 -8.10 7.31 -5.74
N SER A 203 -7.91 6.27 -6.54
CA SER A 203 -8.34 4.92 -6.22
C SER A 203 -7.27 3.93 -6.69
N VAL A 204 -7.12 2.84 -5.95
CA VAL A 204 -6.04 1.87 -6.15
C VAL A 204 -6.63 0.48 -6.25
N VAL A 205 -6.17 -0.30 -7.23
CA VAL A 205 -6.47 -1.74 -7.33
C VAL A 205 -5.19 -2.50 -7.67
N LEU A 206 -5.07 -3.72 -7.16
CA LEU A 206 -4.02 -4.65 -7.54
C LEU A 206 -4.58 -5.64 -8.56
N VAL A 207 -4.01 -5.68 -9.76
CA VAL A 207 -4.46 -6.57 -10.84
C VAL A 207 -3.43 -7.66 -11.13
N PRO A 208 -3.84 -8.91 -11.39
CA PRO A 208 -2.94 -9.95 -11.87
C PRO A 208 -2.45 -9.63 -13.29
N THR A 209 -1.34 -10.24 -13.69
CA THR A 209 -0.87 -10.22 -15.07
C THR A 209 -1.02 -11.60 -15.71
N ILE A 210 -0.59 -11.73 -16.97
CA ILE A 210 -0.49 -13.03 -17.63
C ILE A 210 0.66 -13.88 -17.06
N GLU A 211 1.62 -13.25 -16.40
CA GLU A 211 2.72 -13.93 -15.70
C GLU A 211 2.23 -14.37 -14.32
N ASN A 212 2.48 -15.63 -13.97
CA ASN A 212 2.01 -16.19 -12.71
C ASN A 212 2.64 -15.47 -11.51
N ASP A 213 1.82 -15.20 -10.49
CA ASP A 213 2.21 -14.50 -9.26
C ASP A 213 2.82 -13.10 -9.47
N VAL A 214 2.69 -12.54 -10.67
CA VAL A 214 3.07 -11.15 -10.98
C VAL A 214 1.81 -10.29 -11.02
N TYR A 215 1.85 -9.20 -10.25
CA TYR A 215 0.76 -8.26 -10.12
C TYR A 215 1.20 -6.86 -10.49
N ARG A 216 0.24 -6.00 -10.81
CA ARG A 216 0.49 -4.57 -11.03
C ARG A 216 -0.49 -3.73 -10.21
N TRP A 217 0.05 -2.73 -9.53
CA TRP A 217 -0.73 -1.67 -8.92
C TRP A 217 -1.28 -0.78 -10.03
N HIS A 218 -2.58 -0.55 -10.05
CA HIS A 218 -3.24 0.46 -10.87
C HIS A 218 -3.72 1.57 -9.96
N ILE A 219 -3.15 2.75 -10.15
CA ILE A 219 -3.45 3.94 -9.36
C ILE A 219 -4.08 4.96 -10.31
N PHE A 220 -5.37 5.20 -10.11
CA PHE A 220 -6.13 6.23 -10.79
C PHE A 220 -6.10 7.47 -9.91
N ALA A 221 -5.64 8.61 -10.42
CA ALA A 221 -5.51 9.84 -9.65
C ALA A 221 -6.00 11.04 -10.46
N TYR A 222 -6.83 11.88 -9.85
CA TYR A 222 -7.16 13.18 -10.42
C TYR A 222 -6.03 14.16 -10.12
N ASN A 223 -5.36 14.63 -11.17
CA ASN A 223 -4.27 15.59 -11.07
C ASN A 223 -4.84 17.01 -11.10
N SER A 224 -4.67 17.73 -9.99
CA SER A 224 -5.22 19.07 -9.79
C SER A 224 -4.61 20.13 -10.70
N GLN A 225 -3.42 19.91 -11.26
CA GLN A 225 -2.78 20.83 -12.21
C GLN A 225 -3.25 20.57 -13.64
N THR A 226 -3.21 19.32 -14.10
CA THR A 226 -3.60 18.96 -15.47
C THR A 226 -5.11 18.89 -15.66
N LYS A 227 -5.87 18.78 -14.55
CA LYS A 227 -7.32 18.58 -14.51
C LYS A 227 -7.78 17.28 -15.17
N LYS A 228 -6.87 16.31 -15.29
CA LYS A 228 -7.14 15.01 -15.92
C LYS A 228 -7.05 13.88 -14.89
N VAL A 229 -7.68 12.74 -15.22
CA VAL A 229 -7.46 11.49 -14.50
C VAL A 229 -6.27 10.78 -15.12
N GLU A 230 -5.26 10.53 -14.30
CA GLU A 230 -4.03 9.85 -14.68
C GLU A 230 -4.04 8.43 -14.11
N LEU A 231 -3.83 7.44 -14.97
CA LEU A 231 -3.59 6.06 -14.59
C LEU A 231 -2.09 5.82 -14.56
N THR A 232 -1.56 5.59 -13.36
CA THR A 232 -0.21 5.08 -13.16
C THR A 232 -0.29 3.60 -12.84
N THR A 233 0.43 2.80 -13.61
CA THR A 233 0.55 1.36 -13.42
C THR A 233 1.99 1.00 -13.06
N ILE A 234 2.19 0.33 -11.93
CA ILE A 234 3.52 -0.05 -11.42
C ILE A 234 3.54 -1.55 -11.12
N CYS A 235 4.64 -2.24 -11.42
CA CYS A 235 4.77 -3.65 -11.05
C CYS A 235 4.81 -3.80 -9.52
N ALA A 236 4.19 -4.86 -8.99
CA ALA A 236 4.38 -5.24 -7.59
C ALA A 236 5.74 -5.94 -7.46
N SER A 237 6.56 -5.51 -6.50
CA SER A 237 7.82 -6.21 -6.22
C SER A 237 7.54 -7.56 -5.54
N GLU A 238 8.54 -8.44 -5.47
CA GLU A 238 8.45 -9.71 -4.72
C GLU A 238 8.06 -9.48 -3.26
N ALA A 239 8.57 -8.40 -2.66
CA ALA A 239 8.21 -8.00 -1.30
C ALA A 239 6.81 -7.37 -1.21
N GLY A 240 6.05 -7.25 -2.31
CA GLY A 240 4.72 -6.64 -2.37
C GLY A 240 4.70 -5.11 -2.39
N LEU A 241 5.82 -4.44 -2.67
CA LEU A 241 5.90 -2.98 -2.82
C LEU A 241 5.78 -2.58 -4.31
N PHE A 242 6.63 -1.66 -4.77
CA PHE A 242 6.59 -1.08 -6.11
C PHE A 242 7.93 -1.32 -6.79
N ASP A 243 7.91 -2.00 -7.93
CA ASP A 243 9.06 -2.11 -8.81
C ASP A 243 8.87 -1.19 -10.02
N VAL A 244 9.78 -0.20 -10.12
CA VAL A 244 9.76 0.83 -11.16
C VAL A 244 10.74 0.53 -12.29
N GLN A 245 11.54 -0.53 -12.18
CA GLN A 245 12.49 -0.92 -13.21
C GLN A 245 11.79 -1.65 -14.35
N ASP A 246 12.25 -1.39 -15.58
CA ASP A 246 11.83 -2.16 -16.73
C ASP A 246 12.44 -3.56 -16.66
N TYR A 247 11.67 -4.57 -17.07
CA TYR A 247 12.16 -5.94 -17.16
C TYR A 247 11.91 -6.52 -18.56
N THR A 248 12.58 -7.62 -18.87
CA THR A 248 12.46 -8.29 -20.17
C THR A 248 11.89 -9.68 -19.97
N VAL A 249 10.85 -10.00 -20.73
CA VAL A 249 10.32 -11.36 -20.86
C VAL A 249 10.69 -11.92 -22.22
N PHE A 250 10.75 -13.25 -22.33
CA PHE A 250 10.99 -13.91 -23.61
C PHE A 250 9.72 -14.65 -24.04
N GLU A 251 9.22 -14.31 -25.23
CA GLU A 251 8.01 -14.91 -25.79
C GLU A 251 8.37 -15.85 -26.94
N GLU A 252 7.72 -17.01 -26.98
CA GLU A 252 7.88 -17.95 -28.09
C GLU A 252 7.20 -17.42 -29.35
N SER A 253 7.99 -17.29 -30.42
CA SER A 253 7.49 -16.95 -31.75
C SER A 253 8.27 -17.74 -32.80
N LYS A 254 7.56 -18.59 -33.55
CA LYS A 254 8.10 -19.37 -34.68
C LYS A 254 9.42 -20.08 -34.34
N ASP A 255 9.40 -20.92 -33.31
CA ASP A 255 10.54 -21.71 -32.82
C ASP A 255 11.74 -20.88 -32.30
N SER A 256 11.52 -19.63 -31.91
CA SER A 256 12.53 -18.76 -31.30
C SER A 256 11.98 -17.97 -30.12
N LEU A 257 12.84 -17.69 -29.14
CA LEU A 257 12.53 -16.79 -28.02
C LEU A 257 12.83 -15.35 -28.41
N VAL A 258 11.81 -14.52 -28.47
CA VAL A 258 11.93 -13.10 -28.79
C VAL A 258 11.83 -12.28 -27.50
N PRO A 259 12.82 -11.42 -27.19
CA PRO A 259 12.74 -10.56 -26.01
C PRO A 259 11.69 -9.46 -26.19
N ARG A 260 10.81 -9.30 -25.20
CA ARG A 260 9.88 -8.17 -25.07
C ARG A 260 10.18 -7.42 -23.78
N ARG A 261 10.50 -6.13 -23.91
CA ARG A 261 10.70 -5.24 -22.75
C ARG A 261 9.34 -4.77 -22.23
N ILE A 262 9.11 -4.92 -20.94
CA ILE A 262 7.92 -4.46 -20.24
C ILE A 262 8.30 -3.29 -19.33
N PRO A 263 7.64 -2.12 -19.46
CA PRO A 263 7.93 -0.99 -18.60
C PRO A 263 7.58 -1.26 -17.12
N GLY A 264 8.46 -0.86 -16.21
CA GLY A 264 8.20 -0.91 -14.76
C GLY A 264 7.08 0.05 -14.37
N VAL A 265 7.08 1.25 -14.97
CA VAL A 265 6.03 2.27 -14.80
C VAL A 265 5.37 2.56 -16.14
N ILE A 266 4.04 2.50 -16.17
CA ILE A 266 3.23 2.91 -17.34
C ILE A 266 2.31 4.04 -16.89
N LYS A 267 2.37 5.19 -17.57
CA LYS A 267 1.46 6.31 -17.33
C LYS A 267 0.53 6.51 -18.52
N ARG A 268 -0.76 6.68 -18.24
CA ARG A 268 -1.79 7.01 -19.21
C ARG A 268 -2.68 8.12 -18.65
N THR A 269 -3.30 8.87 -19.55
CA THR A 269 -4.33 9.83 -19.21
C THR A 269 -5.66 9.32 -19.72
N LEU A 270 -6.67 9.28 -18.86
CA LEU A 270 -8.03 8.93 -19.23
C LEU A 270 -8.74 10.19 -19.70
N GLU A 271 -8.99 10.28 -21.01
CA GLU A 271 -9.79 11.35 -21.59
C GLU A 271 -11.24 10.89 -21.69
N ILE A 272 -12.08 11.42 -20.82
CA ILE A 272 -13.52 11.17 -20.85
C ILE A 272 -14.19 12.42 -21.41
N ASN A 273 -14.58 12.34 -22.68
CA ASN A 273 -15.15 13.49 -23.40
C ASN A 273 -16.54 13.86 -22.86
N GLY A 274 -16.80 15.16 -22.75
CA GLY A 274 -18.12 15.68 -22.39
C GLY A 274 -18.49 15.54 -20.91
N VAL A 275 -17.55 15.17 -20.03
CA VAL A 275 -17.79 15.08 -18.58
C VAL A 275 -16.74 15.87 -17.79
N THR A 276 -17.12 16.30 -16.59
CA THR A 276 -16.22 16.95 -15.64
C THR A 276 -16.17 16.13 -14.36
N VAL A 277 -14.96 15.90 -13.84
CA VAL A 277 -14.78 15.22 -12.55
C VAL A 277 -15.23 16.15 -11.43
N THR A 278 -16.27 15.76 -10.70
CA THR A 278 -16.87 16.56 -9.61
C THR A 278 -16.65 15.96 -8.23
N ASN A 279 -16.16 14.72 -8.14
CA ASN A 279 -15.91 14.03 -6.87
C ASN A 279 -14.75 13.02 -7.00
N GLY A 280 -14.41 12.38 -5.88
CA GLY A 280 -13.38 11.35 -5.79
C GLY A 280 -13.62 10.15 -6.70
N LEU A 281 -12.51 9.47 -7.01
CA LEU A 281 -12.50 8.31 -7.89
C LEU A 281 -12.82 7.04 -7.09
N SER A 282 -13.45 6.07 -7.76
CA SER A 282 -13.60 4.71 -7.26
C SER A 282 -13.23 3.75 -8.39
N ALA A 283 -12.44 2.74 -8.05
CA ALA A 283 -12.07 1.65 -8.94
C ALA A 283 -12.44 0.32 -8.31
N THR A 284 -12.90 -0.63 -9.11
CA THR A 284 -13.25 -1.98 -8.69
C THR A 284 -12.67 -2.96 -9.70
N LYS A 285 -11.98 -3.98 -9.20
CA LYS A 285 -11.51 -5.11 -10.00
C LYS A 285 -12.57 -6.20 -9.97
N TYR A 286 -12.90 -6.75 -11.14
CA TYR A 286 -13.76 -7.92 -11.27
C TYR A 286 -12.90 -9.13 -11.64
N ASP A 287 -12.92 -10.18 -10.82
CA ASP A 287 -12.13 -11.40 -11.04
C ASP A 287 -12.83 -12.39 -12.01
N LEU A 288 -14.13 -12.22 -12.21
CA LEU A 288 -14.96 -12.99 -13.15
C LEU A 288 -15.68 -12.02 -14.08
N GLN A 289 -15.43 -12.14 -15.39
CA GLN A 289 -16.18 -11.44 -16.43
C GLN A 289 -16.79 -12.47 -17.36
N GLN A 290 -18.12 -12.50 -17.48
CA GLN A 290 -18.81 -13.18 -18.57
C GLN A 290 -19.51 -12.14 -19.44
N ALA A 291 -19.17 -12.12 -20.73
CA ALA A 291 -19.94 -11.36 -21.71
C ALA A 291 -21.24 -12.10 -22.00
N GLN A 292 -22.37 -11.39 -21.95
CA GLN A 292 -23.65 -11.92 -22.40
C GLN A 292 -24.25 -10.97 -23.43
N GLN A 293 -24.74 -11.54 -24.52
CA GLN A 293 -25.47 -10.79 -25.52
C GLN A 293 -26.84 -10.41 -24.97
N THR A 294 -27.14 -9.12 -24.98
CA THR A 294 -28.45 -8.58 -24.64
C THR A 294 -29.49 -8.97 -25.69
N GLN A 295 -30.78 -8.80 -25.36
CA GLN A 295 -31.87 -9.02 -26.32
C GLN A 295 -31.79 -8.09 -27.55
N SER A 296 -31.09 -6.96 -27.45
CA SER A 296 -30.81 -6.05 -28.56
C SER A 296 -29.56 -6.42 -29.38
N GLY A 297 -28.87 -7.52 -29.03
CA GLY A 297 -27.68 -8.00 -29.74
C GLY A 297 -26.37 -7.35 -29.30
N GLU A 298 -26.41 -6.36 -28.39
CA GLU A 298 -25.22 -5.75 -27.80
C GLU A 298 -24.60 -6.69 -26.76
N GLU A 299 -23.29 -6.88 -26.80
CA GLU A 299 -22.57 -7.59 -25.73
C GLU A 299 -22.45 -6.67 -24.50
N GLN A 300 -22.93 -7.14 -23.35
CA GLN A 300 -22.72 -6.49 -22.07
C GLN A 300 -21.93 -7.39 -21.12
N LEU A 301 -21.07 -6.77 -20.32
CA LEU A 301 -20.36 -7.45 -19.23
C LEU A 301 -21.35 -7.68 -18.09
N LEU A 302 -21.59 -8.94 -17.73
CA LEU A 302 -22.45 -9.29 -16.61
C LEU A 302 -21.64 -9.42 -15.31
N ASP A 303 -22.09 -8.76 -14.26
CA ASP A 303 -21.64 -8.99 -12.88
C ASP A 303 -22.46 -10.15 -12.29
N LEU A 304 -21.78 -11.21 -11.83
CA LEU A 304 -22.42 -12.37 -11.19
C LEU A 304 -22.36 -12.24 -9.67
N LEU A 305 -23.08 -11.26 -9.12
CA LEU A 305 -23.42 -11.26 -7.69
C LEU A 305 -24.84 -11.80 -7.51
N HIS A 306 -24.92 -13.05 -7.06
CA HIS A 306 -26.12 -13.82 -6.68
C HIS A 306 -27.16 -14.13 -7.76
N LYS A 307 -27.01 -15.28 -8.43
CA LYS A 307 -28.19 -16.09 -8.80
C LYS A 307 -28.57 -16.93 -7.58
N SER A 308 -29.63 -16.51 -6.88
CA SER A 308 -30.30 -17.38 -5.92
C SER A 308 -30.82 -18.62 -6.64
N GLU A 309 -30.49 -19.79 -6.11
CA GLU A 309 -31.05 -21.06 -6.55
C GLU A 309 -32.56 -21.08 -6.26
N ASN A 310 -33.39 -20.68 -7.23
CA ASN A 310 -34.77 -21.15 -7.28
C ASN A 310 -34.77 -22.54 -7.92
N LYS A 311 -34.53 -23.56 -7.10
CA LYS A 311 -34.89 -24.94 -7.44
C LYS A 311 -36.41 -25.06 -7.34
N ARG A 312 -37.04 -25.41 -8.47
CA ARG A 312 -38.34 -26.09 -8.48
C ARG A 312 -38.11 -27.58 -8.24
#